data_AF-A0A519J4F9-F1
#
_entry.id   AF-A0A519J4F9-F1
#
_cell.length_a   1.000
_cell.length_b   1.000
_cell.length_c   1.000
_cell.angle_alpha   90.00
_cell.angle_beta   90.00
_cell.angle_gamma   90.00
#
_symmetry.space_group_name_H-M   'P 1'
#
loop_
_entity.id
_entity.type
_entity.pdbx_description
1 polymer ?
#
loop_
_entity_poly.entity_id
_entity_poly.type
_entity_poly.pdbx_seq_one_letter_code
_entity_poly.pdbx_strand_id
1 'polypeptide(L)'
;MDHPLTILIVDDSAPVRALLDIALAAAGHRTLTAGSAFDALSILGDPSTSRIDLILTDYQMPKLTGWDLVRTVRDDPGFDDLPIFVVSGETDAALRERMEGAGANGWFPKPISLPTLMVAIAAVGRVRAASRPAPAAGWQSFGRAMQARLRIPTYRRIHG
;
A
#
# COMPACT_ATOMS: atom_id res chain seq x y z
N MET A 1 -11.94 -21.11 -2.32
CA MET A 1 -11.83 -20.19 -3.46
C MET A 1 -11.29 -18.89 -2.91
N ASP A 2 -10.03 -18.58 -3.24
CA ASP A 2 -9.39 -17.34 -2.79
C ASP A 2 -10.13 -16.16 -3.42
N HIS A 3 -10.41 -15.13 -2.62
CA HIS A 3 -11.11 -13.95 -3.09
C HIS A 3 -10.11 -13.05 -3.84
N PRO A 4 -10.44 -12.60 -5.08
CA PRO A 4 -9.56 -11.71 -5.81
C PRO A 4 -9.47 -10.37 -5.07
N LEU A 5 -8.26 -10.01 -4.64
CA LEU A 5 -7.95 -8.75 -3.99
C LEU A 5 -7.54 -7.70 -5.01
N THR A 6 -7.78 -6.43 -4.69
CA THR A 6 -7.14 -5.30 -5.38
C THR A 6 -5.94 -4.85 -4.54
N ILE A 7 -4.74 -5.00 -5.07
CA ILE A 7 -3.47 -4.76 -4.36
C ILE A 7 -2.78 -3.54 -4.96
N LEU A 8 -2.45 -2.55 -4.13
CA LEU A 8 -1.66 -1.39 -4.55
C LEU A 8 -0.17 -1.68 -4.30
N ILE A 9 0.62 -1.77 -5.37
CA ILE A 9 2.08 -1.95 -5.33
C ILE A 9 2.74 -0.58 -5.42
N VAL A 10 3.56 -0.25 -4.43
CA VAL A 10 4.26 1.04 -4.31
C VAL A 10 5.75 0.78 -4.18
N ASP A 11 6.52 1.08 -5.21
CA ASP A 11 7.97 0.85 -5.22
C ASP A 11 8.55 1.77 -6.29
N ASP A 12 9.70 2.42 -6.09
CA ASP A 12 10.28 3.30 -7.11
C ASP A 12 10.95 2.51 -8.25
N SER A 13 11.32 1.25 -8.01
CA SER A 13 11.88 0.34 -8.99
C SER A 13 10.83 -0.26 -9.92
N ALA A 14 10.81 0.20 -11.17
CA ALA A 14 9.92 -0.33 -12.21
C ALA A 14 10.05 -1.86 -12.42
N PRO A 15 11.25 -2.47 -12.41
CA PRO A 15 11.39 -3.92 -12.46
C PRO A 15 10.73 -4.66 -11.29
N VAL A 16 10.82 -4.13 -10.06
CA VAL A 16 10.18 -4.74 -8.89
C VAL A 16 8.66 -4.66 -9.00
N ARG A 17 8.13 -3.49 -9.40
CA ARG A 17 6.70 -3.33 -9.66
C ARG A 17 6.20 -4.34 -10.71
N ALA A 18 6.90 -4.47 -11.83
CA ALA A 18 6.53 -5.40 -12.90
C ALA A 18 6.56 -6.87 -12.46
N LEU A 19 7.57 -7.27 -11.68
CA LEU A 19 7.66 -8.62 -11.12
C LEU A 19 6.46 -8.94 -10.23
N LEU A 20 6.14 -8.05 -9.28
CA LEU A 20 5.02 -8.23 -8.37
C LEU A 20 3.68 -8.19 -9.10
N ASP A 21 3.52 -7.27 -10.07
CA ASP A 21 2.33 -7.16 -10.90
C ASP A 21 2.02 -8.47 -11.63
N ILE A 22 3.01 -9.03 -12.33
CA ILE A 22 2.88 -10.32 -13.05
C ILE A 22 2.56 -11.45 -12.07
N ALA A 23 3.28 -11.56 -10.96
CA ALA A 23 3.09 -12.65 -10.00
C ALA A 23 1.71 -12.62 -9.35
N LEU A 24 1.23 -11.43 -8.95
CA LEU A 24 -0.06 -11.27 -8.30
C LEU A 24 -1.23 -11.41 -9.28
N ALA A 25 -1.07 -10.91 -10.51
CA ALA A 25 -2.05 -11.12 -11.57
C ALA A 25 -2.18 -12.62 -11.93
N ALA A 26 -1.06 -13.35 -12.01
CA ALA A 26 -1.07 -14.80 -12.23
C ALA A 26 -1.78 -15.58 -11.10
N ALA A 27 -1.79 -15.03 -9.89
CA ALA A 27 -2.53 -15.56 -8.75
C ALA A 27 -4.02 -15.13 -8.70
N GLY A 28 -4.50 -14.39 -9.71
CA GLY A 28 -5.89 -13.97 -9.82
C GLY A 28 -6.24 -12.70 -9.04
N HIS A 29 -5.25 -11.94 -8.57
CA HIS A 29 -5.46 -10.63 -7.97
C HIS A 29 -5.46 -9.53 -9.03
N ARG A 30 -6.09 -8.39 -8.70
CA ARG A 30 -5.94 -7.15 -9.47
C ARG A 30 -4.89 -6.28 -8.82
N THR A 31 -4.16 -5.55 -9.62
CA THR A 31 -3.04 -4.73 -9.17
C THR A 31 -3.20 -3.30 -9.66
N LEU A 32 -2.84 -2.35 -8.81
CA LEU A 32 -2.57 -0.96 -9.16
C LEU A 32 -1.11 -0.72 -8.82
N THR A 33 -0.42 0.12 -9.60
CA THR A 33 1.01 0.39 -9.37
C THR A 33 1.26 1.89 -9.18
N ALA A 34 2.18 2.22 -8.28
CA ALA A 34 2.63 3.56 -7.98
C ALA A 34 4.16 3.56 -7.90
N GLY A 35 4.81 4.51 -8.60
CA GLY A 35 6.27 4.67 -8.58
C GLY A 35 6.79 5.46 -7.38
N SER A 36 5.90 5.95 -6.53
CA SER A 36 6.24 6.77 -5.37
C SER A 36 5.10 6.73 -4.34
N ALA A 37 5.39 7.08 -3.09
CA ALA A 37 4.35 7.27 -2.09
C ALA A 37 3.37 8.40 -2.46
N PHE A 38 3.82 9.43 -3.20
CA PHE A 38 2.94 10.49 -3.69
C PHE A 38 1.90 9.96 -4.69
N ASP A 39 2.32 9.12 -5.64
CA ASP A 39 1.40 8.50 -6.60
C ASP A 39 0.44 7.54 -5.89
N ALA A 40 0.94 6.77 -4.90
CA ALA A 40 0.11 5.88 -4.11
C ALA A 40 -1.00 6.64 -3.36
N LEU A 41 -0.66 7.76 -2.72
CA LEU A 41 -1.64 8.60 -2.03
C LEU A 41 -2.61 9.28 -3.01
N SER A 42 -2.15 9.60 -4.23
CA SER A 42 -3.00 10.11 -5.30
C SER A 42 -4.03 9.07 -5.75
N ILE A 43 -3.61 7.81 -5.91
CA ILE A 43 -4.50 6.68 -6.24
C ILE A 43 -5.51 6.44 -5.11
N LEU A 44 -5.04 6.38 -3.86
CA LEU A 44 -5.89 6.19 -2.68
C LEU A 44 -6.91 7.33 -2.52
N GLY A 45 -6.53 8.54 -2.92
CA GLY A 45 -7.37 9.72 -2.80
C GLY A 45 -8.32 9.99 -3.98
N ASP A 46 -8.23 9.20 -5.05
CA ASP A 46 -9.11 9.32 -6.21
C ASP A 46 -10.43 8.58 -5.94
N PRO A 47 -11.59 9.28 -5.95
CA PRO A 47 -12.89 8.67 -5.68
C PRO A 47 -13.34 7.65 -6.74
N SER A 48 -12.69 7.61 -7.91
CA SER A 48 -12.93 6.61 -8.96
C SER A 48 -12.12 5.33 -8.76
N THR A 49 -11.13 5.34 -7.87
CA THR A 49 -10.31 4.16 -7.56
C THR A 49 -11.16 3.08 -6.91
N SER A 50 -11.05 1.87 -7.44
CA SER A 50 -11.66 0.69 -6.82
C SER A 50 -11.10 0.47 -5.41
N ARG A 51 -11.90 -0.11 -4.51
CA ARG A 51 -11.42 -0.46 -3.17
C ARG A 51 -10.13 -1.30 -3.25
N ILE A 52 -9.07 -0.76 -2.67
CA ILE A 52 -7.81 -1.44 -2.38
C ILE A 52 -7.96 -2.26 -1.10
N ASP A 53 -7.51 -3.51 -1.16
CA ASP A 53 -7.59 -4.49 -0.08
C ASP A 53 -6.26 -4.69 0.64
N LEU A 54 -5.15 -4.28 0.02
CA LEU A 54 -3.79 -4.41 0.54
C LEU A 54 -2.87 -3.40 -0.15
N ILE A 55 -1.95 -2.80 0.61
CA ILE A 55 -0.80 -2.06 0.07
C ILE A 55 0.46 -2.91 0.24
N LEU A 56 1.25 -3.06 -0.82
CA LEU A 56 2.63 -3.52 -0.77
C LEU A 56 3.53 -2.31 -1.04
N THR A 57 4.30 -1.86 -0.06
CA THR A 57 5.14 -0.66 -0.22
C THR A 57 6.61 -0.96 0.00
N ASP A 58 7.48 -0.40 -0.82
CA ASP A 58 8.89 -0.24 -0.44
C ASP A 58 8.99 0.73 0.74
N TYR A 59 10.01 0.53 1.57
CA TYR A 59 10.43 1.49 2.56
C TYR A 59 11.24 2.63 1.93
N GLN A 60 12.24 2.29 1.10
CA GLN A 60 13.16 3.28 0.54
C GLN A 60 12.59 3.85 -0.76
N MET A 61 12.08 5.07 -0.70
CA MET A 61 11.63 5.80 -1.89
C MET A 61 12.08 7.27 -1.79
N PRO A 62 12.39 7.92 -2.92
CA PRO A 62 12.72 9.35 -2.94
C PRO A 62 11.56 10.21 -2.41
N LYS A 63 11.91 11.31 -1.74
CA LYS A 63 10.99 12.33 -1.20
C LYS A 63 10.10 11.79 -0.08
N LEU A 64 9.08 11.00 -0.40
CA LEU A 64 8.19 10.36 0.57
C LEU A 64 8.52 8.88 0.65
N THR A 65 8.91 8.44 1.84
CA THR A 65 9.30 7.07 2.13
C THR A 65 8.07 6.18 2.37
N GLY A 66 8.27 4.86 2.43
CA GLY A 66 7.24 3.93 2.88
C GLY A 66 6.76 4.20 4.30
N TRP A 67 7.62 4.75 5.16
CA TRP A 67 7.25 5.22 6.50
C TRP A 67 6.23 6.36 6.43
N ASP A 68 6.48 7.36 5.58
CA ASP A 68 5.59 8.51 5.41
C ASP A 68 4.24 8.08 4.83
N LEU A 69 4.26 7.12 3.89
CA LEU A 69 3.04 6.50 3.36
C LEU A 69 2.25 5.80 4.46
N VAL A 70 2.87 4.91 5.24
CA VAL A 70 2.21 4.16 6.32
C VAL A 70 1.55 5.12 7.30
N ARG A 71 2.28 6.13 7.77
CA ARG A 71 1.72 7.11 8.71
C ARG A 71 0.57 7.90 8.11
N THR A 72 0.70 8.38 6.88
CA THR A 72 -0.37 9.14 6.22
C THR A 72 -1.63 8.31 6.05
N VAL A 73 -1.50 7.02 5.75
CA VAL A 73 -2.64 6.09 5.64
C VAL A 73 -3.25 5.80 7.02
N ARG A 74 -2.44 5.62 8.06
CA ARG A 74 -2.89 5.32 9.43
C ARG A 74 -3.49 6.50 10.18
N ASP A 75 -3.11 7.72 9.81
CA ASP A 75 -3.70 8.94 10.35
C ASP A 75 -5.16 9.15 9.88
N ASP A 76 -5.64 8.36 8.90
CA ASP A 76 -7.02 8.43 8.40
C ASP A 76 -7.89 7.26 8.89
N PRO A 77 -8.97 7.52 9.66
CA PRO A 77 -9.89 6.48 10.13
C PRO A 77 -10.58 5.68 9.02
N GLY A 78 -10.59 6.16 7.77
CA GLY A 78 -11.12 5.43 6.63
C GLY A 78 -10.23 4.30 6.11
N PHE A 79 -8.98 4.25 6.56
CA PHE A 79 -7.95 3.31 6.15
C PHE A 79 -7.23 2.64 7.32
N ASP A 80 -7.72 2.81 8.55
CA ASP A 80 -7.14 2.24 9.76
C ASP A 80 -7.00 0.71 9.67
N ASP A 81 -7.97 0.05 9.03
CA ASP A 81 -8.03 -1.39 8.84
C ASP A 81 -7.24 -1.89 7.61
N LEU A 82 -6.81 -1.00 6.70
CA LEU A 82 -6.19 -1.37 5.41
C LEU A 82 -4.83 -2.04 5.65
N PRO A 83 -4.64 -3.34 5.34
CA PRO A 83 -3.35 -3.98 5.54
C PRO A 83 -2.27 -3.31 4.71
N ILE A 84 -1.12 -3.09 5.31
CA ILE A 84 0.07 -2.57 4.64
C ILE A 84 1.23 -3.53 4.91
N PHE A 85 1.78 -4.11 3.86
CA PHE A 85 3.01 -4.88 3.92
C PHE A 85 4.16 -4.05 3.38
N VAL A 86 5.28 -4.08 4.10
CA VAL A 86 6.51 -3.40 3.72
C VAL A 86 7.41 -4.42 3.05
N VAL A 87 7.94 -4.08 1.88
CA VAL A 87 8.85 -4.89 1.08
C VAL A 87 10.18 -4.15 0.98
N SER A 88 11.19 -4.52 1.76
CA SER A 88 12.40 -3.70 1.89
C SER A 88 13.69 -4.51 1.77
N GLY A 89 14.73 -3.92 1.20
CA GLY A 89 16.10 -4.45 1.28
C GLY A 89 16.78 -4.19 2.62
N GLU A 90 16.16 -3.39 3.50
CA GLU A 90 16.71 -3.08 4.82
C GLU A 90 16.66 -4.30 5.74
N THR A 91 17.74 -4.49 6.49
CA THR A 91 17.91 -5.62 7.42
C THR A 91 17.91 -5.19 8.89
N ASP A 92 17.79 -3.88 9.15
CA ASP A 92 17.75 -3.33 10.49
C ASP A 92 16.46 -3.74 11.22
N ALA A 93 16.62 -4.51 12.30
CA ALA A 93 15.53 -4.95 13.15
C ALA A 93 14.82 -3.79 13.85
N ALA A 94 15.55 -2.73 14.22
CA ALA A 94 14.95 -1.55 14.86
C ALA A 94 14.05 -0.79 13.88
N LEU A 95 14.45 -0.71 12.61
CA LEU A 95 13.60 -0.13 11.57
C LEU A 95 12.32 -0.95 11.37
N ARG A 96 12.44 -2.28 11.32
CA ARG A 96 11.29 -3.17 11.22
C ARG A 96 10.32 -2.96 12.39
N GLU A 97 10.82 -2.98 13.62
CA GLU A 97 10.01 -2.75 14.83
C GLU A 97 9.32 -1.39 14.78
N ARG A 98 10.04 -0.35 14.33
CA ARG A 98 9.48 0.98 14.16
C ARG A 98 8.31 0.97 13.17
N MET A 99 8.46 0.30 12.02
CA MET A 99 7.41 0.20 10.99
C MET A 99 6.20 -0.59 11.46
N GLU A 100 6.41 -1.68 12.20
CA GLU A 100 5.34 -2.43 12.86
C GLU A 100 4.59 -1.52 13.85
N GLY A 101 5.32 -0.76 14.68
CA GLY A 101 4.74 0.22 15.60
C GLY A 101 4.01 1.39 14.93
N ALA A 102 4.35 1.70 13.67
CA ALA A 102 3.63 2.68 12.85
C ALA A 102 2.35 2.11 12.20
N GLY A 103 2.09 0.80 12.36
CA GLY A 103 0.89 0.15 11.85
C GLY A 103 1.08 -0.67 10.57
N ALA A 104 2.32 -0.99 10.17
CA ALA A 104 2.55 -1.99 9.14
C ALA A 104 2.15 -3.39 9.65
N ASN A 105 1.50 -4.18 8.80
CA ASN A 105 0.95 -5.50 9.14
C ASN A 105 1.87 -6.66 8.73
N GLY A 106 2.95 -6.38 8.00
CA GLY A 106 3.90 -7.37 7.55
C GLY A 106 5.17 -6.75 7.00
N TRP A 107 6.27 -7.49 7.10
CA TRP A 107 7.59 -7.10 6.61
C TRP A 107 8.18 -8.24 5.77
N PHE A 108 8.61 -7.92 4.56
CA PHE A 108 9.14 -8.88 3.59
C PHE A 108 10.50 -8.38 3.09
N PRO A 109 11.60 -9.10 3.36
CA PRO A 109 12.92 -8.69 2.88
C PRO A 109 13.03 -8.87 1.36
N LYS A 110 13.80 -7.99 0.70
CA LYS A 110 14.31 -8.20 -0.66
C LYS A 110 15.59 -9.05 -0.59
N PRO A 111 15.80 -10.06 -1.45
CA PRO A 111 14.92 -10.48 -2.55
C PRO A 111 13.64 -11.14 -2.05
N ILE A 112 12.52 -10.79 -2.69
CA ILE A 112 11.17 -11.16 -2.25
C ILE A 112 10.95 -12.66 -2.45
N SER A 113 10.61 -13.36 -1.38
CA SER A 113 10.07 -14.73 -1.48
C SER A 113 8.60 -14.68 -1.88
N LEU A 114 8.31 -14.87 -3.17
CA LEU A 114 6.93 -14.92 -3.68
C LEU A 114 6.07 -15.97 -2.94
N PRO A 115 6.54 -17.21 -2.65
CA PRO A 115 5.74 -18.16 -1.89
C PRO A 115 5.32 -17.63 -0.51
N THR A 116 6.25 -17.01 0.21
CA THR A 116 5.98 -16.44 1.54
C THR A 116 4.99 -15.27 1.45
N LEU A 117 5.18 -14.39 0.45
CA LEU A 117 4.28 -13.27 0.21
C LEU A 117 2.86 -13.75 -0.12
N MET A 118 2.72 -14.74 -1.00
CA MET A 118 1.42 -15.30 -1.39
C MET A 118 0.66 -15.90 -0.21
N VAL A 119 1.35 -16.59 0.70
CA VAL A 119 0.73 -17.13 1.93
C VAL A 119 0.15 -16.01 2.80
N ALA A 120 0.89 -14.91 2.96
CA ALA A 120 0.42 -13.76 3.74
C ALA A 120 -0.75 -13.04 3.06
N ILE A 121 -0.71 -12.88 1.74
CA ILE A 121 -1.81 -12.27 0.96
C ILE A 121 -3.07 -13.13 1.05
N ALA A 122 -2.94 -14.46 0.97
CA ALA A 122 -4.08 -15.36 1.14
C ALA A 122 -4.71 -15.23 2.54
N ALA A 123 -3.90 -15.01 3.59
CA ALA A 123 -4.42 -14.74 4.93
C ALA A 123 -5.21 -13.43 5.00
N VAL A 124 -4.72 -12.35 4.36
CA VAL A 124 -5.46 -11.09 4.21
C VAL A 124 -6.80 -11.34 3.49
N GLY A 125 -6.80 -12.12 2.41
CA GLY A 125 -8.00 -12.42 1.65
C GLY A 125 -9.11 -13.07 2.46
N ARG A 126 -8.77 -13.98 3.38
CA ARG A 126 -9.76 -14.62 4.28
C ARG A 126 -10.43 -13.62 5.21
N VAL A 127 -9.65 -12.69 5.78
CA VAL A 127 -10.17 -11.65 6.68
C VAL A 127 -11.01 -10.64 5.90
N ARG A 128 -10.51 -10.17 4.75
CA ARG A 128 -11.19 -9.16 3.92
C ARG A 128 -12.50 -9.67 3.31
N ALA A 129 -12.59 -10.96 2.96
CA ALA A 129 -13.81 -11.59 2.50
C ALA A 129 -14.91 -11.63 3.58
N ALA A 130 -14.54 -11.87 4.84
CA ALA A 130 -15.47 -11.95 5.95
C ALA A 130 -16.03 -10.59 6.39
N SER A 131 -15.25 -9.51 6.21
CA SER A 131 -15.57 -8.21 6.81
C SER A 131 -16.19 -7.20 5.85
N ARG A 132 -16.36 -7.52 4.56
CA ARG A 132 -16.46 -6.56 3.45
C ARG A 132 -17.54 -5.48 3.65
N PRO A 133 -17.22 -4.28 4.17
CA PRO A 133 -18.18 -3.18 4.20
C PRO A 133 -18.20 -2.56 2.80
N ALA A 134 -19.27 -1.83 2.47
CA ALA A 134 -19.27 -0.89 1.35
C ALA A 134 -18.07 0.08 1.50
N PRO A 135 -17.53 0.68 0.42
CA PRO A 135 -16.51 1.72 0.55
C PRO A 135 -17.00 2.77 1.55
N ALA A 136 -16.36 2.78 2.72
CA ALA A 136 -16.85 3.55 3.85
C ALA A 136 -16.76 5.04 3.52
N ALA A 137 -17.61 5.85 4.15
CA ALA A 137 -17.51 7.32 4.14
C ALA A 137 -16.09 7.84 4.44
N GLY A 138 -15.26 7.01 5.10
CA GLY A 138 -13.83 7.24 5.30
C GLY A 138 -13.02 7.40 4.01
N TRP A 139 -13.22 6.58 2.99
CA TRP A 139 -12.46 6.66 1.72
C TRP A 139 -12.73 7.97 0.98
N GLN A 140 -13.98 8.44 1.03
CA GLN A 140 -14.38 9.71 0.45
C GLN A 140 -13.80 10.89 1.23
N SER A 141 -13.70 10.75 2.56
CA SER A 141 -13.18 11.80 3.45
C SER A 141 -11.67 11.94 3.31
N PHE A 142 -10.94 10.81 3.32
CA PHE A 142 -9.54 10.76 2.95
C PHE A 142 -9.32 11.33 1.55
N GLY A 143 -10.09 10.88 0.55
CA GLY A 143 -9.91 11.33 -0.83
C GLY A 143 -10.05 12.83 -0.96
N ARG A 144 -11.05 13.45 -0.32
CA ARG A 144 -11.17 14.91 -0.29
C ARG A 144 -9.99 15.60 0.39
N ALA A 145 -9.57 15.12 1.57
CA ALA A 145 -8.45 15.71 2.31
C ALA A 145 -7.12 15.56 1.56
N MET A 146 -6.87 14.39 0.98
CA MET A 146 -5.68 14.09 0.21
C MET A 146 -5.66 14.87 -1.09
N GLN A 147 -6.76 14.94 -1.83
CA GLN A 147 -6.88 15.79 -3.02
C GLN A 147 -6.62 17.26 -2.69
N ALA A 148 -7.09 17.76 -1.54
CA ALA A 148 -6.78 19.12 -1.11
C ALA A 148 -5.27 19.31 -0.88
N ARG A 149 -4.60 18.37 -0.19
CA ARG A 149 -3.13 18.39 0.03
C ARG A 149 -2.35 18.30 -1.28
N LEU A 150 -2.75 17.40 -2.18
CA LEU A 150 -2.13 17.19 -3.49
C LEU A 150 -2.30 18.39 -4.44
N ARG A 151 -3.21 19.32 -4.16
CA ARG A 151 -3.37 20.57 -4.93
C ARG A 151 -2.48 21.70 -4.45
N ILE A 152 -1.84 21.58 -3.29
CA ILE A 152 -0.92 22.58 -2.76
C ILE A 152 0.35 22.58 -3.62
N PRO A 153 0.70 23.69 -4.30
CA PRO A 153 1.83 23.72 -5.24
C PRO A 153 3.17 23.36 -4.59
N THR A 154 3.38 23.76 -3.33
CA THR A 154 4.59 23.42 -2.57
C THR A 154 4.64 21.93 -2.24
N TYR A 155 3.52 21.34 -1.80
CA TYR A 155 3.44 19.90 -1.52
C TYR A 155 3.80 19.08 -2.77
N ARG A 156 3.22 19.44 -3.93
CA ARG A 156 3.57 18.82 -5.22
C ARG A 156 5.04 18.97 -5.58
N ARG A 157 5.61 20.17 -5.42
CA ARG A 157 7.01 20.43 -5.77
C ARG A 157 7.98 19.62 -4.91
N ILE A 158 7.64 19.39 -3.64
CA ILE A 158 8.50 18.67 -2.69
C ILE A 158 8.36 17.16 -2.86
N HIS A 159 7.15 16.66 -3.14
CA HIS A 159 6.82 15.24 -3.02
C HIS A 159 6.49 14.53 -4.34
N GLY A 160 6.07 15.24 -5.39
CA GLY A 160 5.80 14.71 -6.73
C GLY A 160 7.01 14.82 -7.65
#